data_AF-A0A949AVC8-F1
#
_entry.id   AF-A0A949AVC8-F1
#
_cell.length_a   1.000
_cell.length_b   1.000
_cell.length_c   1.000
_cell.angle_alpha   90.00
_cell.angle_beta   90.00
_cell.angle_gamma   90.00
#
_symmetry.space_group_name_H-M   'P 1'
#
loop_
_entity.id
_entity.type
_entity.pdbx_description
1 polymer ?
#
loop_
_entity_poly.entity_id
_entity_poly.type
_entity_poly.pdbx_seq_one_letter_code
_entity_poly.pdbx_strand_id
1 'polypeptide(L)'
;MLQDPPTRAEVAALVNQARLDRHLSVRGAAQLSGVPASTMQGWLQGQHFPTPALRPKFLALVEHLELNHFLHAGLWLEDEV
;
A
#
# COMPACT_ATOMS: atom_id res chain seq x y z
N MET A 1 17.98 9.43 -15.87
CA MET A 1 18.33 8.59 -14.70
C MET A 1 17.28 7.50 -14.64
N LEU A 2 17.65 6.21 -14.70
CA LEU A 2 16.72 5.17 -14.26
C LEU A 2 16.55 5.37 -12.75
N GLN A 3 15.37 5.79 -12.34
CA GLN A 3 14.98 5.74 -10.93
C GLN A 3 14.78 4.25 -10.62
N ASP A 4 15.40 3.76 -9.55
CA ASP A 4 15.12 2.41 -9.07
C ASP A 4 13.62 2.27 -8.76
N PRO A 5 13.03 1.08 -8.94
CA PRO A 5 11.62 0.87 -8.59
C PRO A 5 11.41 1.10 -7.08
N PRO A 6 10.25 1.63 -6.66
CA PRO A 6 10.04 2.07 -5.28
C PRO A 6 10.02 0.91 -4.30
N THR A 7 10.62 1.09 -3.13
CA THR A 7 10.56 0.16 -2.00
C THR A 7 9.15 0.04 -1.42
N ARG A 8 8.92 -0.99 -0.59
CA ARG A 8 7.66 -1.17 0.16
C ARG A 8 7.27 0.07 0.99
N ALA A 9 8.26 0.71 1.62
CA ALA A 9 8.04 1.91 2.43
C ALA A 9 7.65 3.11 1.56
N GLU A 10 8.29 3.28 0.40
CA GLU A 10 7.93 4.33 -0.57
C GLU A 10 6.54 4.12 -1.15
N VAL A 11 6.16 2.88 -1.51
CA VAL A 11 4.80 2.55 -1.94
C VAL A 11 3.78 2.86 -0.84
N ALA A 12 4.06 2.51 0.42
CA ALA A 12 3.19 2.85 1.55
C ALA A 12 3.01 4.37 1.71
N ALA A 13 4.09 5.14 1.57
CA ALA A 13 4.04 6.61 1.60
C ALA A 13 3.22 7.19 0.44
N LEU A 14 3.40 6.66 -0.79
CA LEU A 14 2.63 7.06 -1.97
C LEU A 14 1.13 6.78 -1.78
N VAL A 15 0.78 5.60 -1.26
CA VAL A 15 -0.61 5.25 -0.92
C VAL A 15 -1.18 6.21 0.11
N ASN A 16 -0.42 6.55 1.15
CA ASN A 16 -0.86 7.49 2.16
C ASN A 16 -1.07 8.91 1.61
N GLN A 17 -0.16 9.38 0.75
CA GLN A 17 -0.29 10.68 0.11
C GLN A 17 -1.51 10.73 -0.81
N ALA A 18 -1.65 9.75 -1.72
CA ALA A 18 -2.76 9.67 -2.66
C ALA A 18 -4.14 9.55 -1.96
N ARG A 19 -4.18 8.93 -0.77
CA ARG A 19 -5.37 8.89 0.09
C ARG A 19 -5.72 10.30 0.60
N LEU A 20 -4.72 11.05 1.09
CA LEU A 20 -4.91 12.40 1.60
C LEU A 20 -5.36 13.37 0.50
N ASP A 21 -4.77 13.27 -0.69
CA ASP A 21 -5.13 14.10 -1.85
C ASP A 21 -6.59 13.88 -2.29
N ARG A 22 -7.14 12.68 -2.06
CA ARG A 22 -8.56 12.34 -2.29
C ARG A 22 -9.46 12.56 -1.07
N HIS A 23 -8.97 13.22 -0.03
CA HIS A 23 -9.68 13.46 1.24
C HIS A 23 -10.23 12.18 1.92
N LEU A 24 -9.63 11.02 1.63
CA LEU A 24 -10.03 9.76 2.24
C LEU A 24 -9.46 9.68 3.65
N SER A 25 -10.26 9.33 4.65
CA SER A 25 -9.74 9.03 5.99
C SER A 25 -9.07 7.64 6.04
N VAL A 26 -8.29 7.35 7.08
CA VAL A 26 -7.75 5.99 7.32
C VAL A 26 -8.88 4.96 7.39
N ARG A 27 -9.99 5.29 8.07
CA ARG A 27 -11.18 4.42 8.14
C ARG A 27 -11.86 4.22 6.78
N GLY A 28 -11.93 5.27 5.96
CA GLY A 28 -12.47 5.18 4.60
C GLY A 28 -11.63 4.26 3.71
N ALA A 29 -10.31 4.42 3.72
CA ALA A 29 -9.40 3.51 3.01
C ALA A 29 -9.52 2.05 3.52
N ALA A 30 -9.63 1.87 4.84
CA ALA A 30 -9.83 0.55 5.44
C ALA A 30 -11.13 -0.12 4.97
N GLN A 31 -12.23 0.65 4.88
CA GLN A 31 -13.51 0.18 4.37
C GLN A 31 -13.43 -0.20 2.89
N LEU A 32 -12.80 0.62 2.04
CA LEU A 32 -12.58 0.32 0.62
C LEU A 32 -11.82 -0.98 0.41
N SER A 33 -10.88 -1.28 1.31
CA SER A 33 -10.00 -2.47 1.21
C SER A 33 -10.55 -3.68 1.96
N GLY A 34 -11.62 -3.53 2.75
CA GLY A 34 -12.15 -4.61 3.60
C GLY A 34 -11.18 -5.09 4.68
N VAL A 35 -10.37 -4.19 5.27
CA VAL A 35 -9.44 -4.50 6.37
C VAL A 35 -9.78 -3.70 7.64
N PRO A 36 -9.34 -4.15 8.82
CA PRO A 36 -9.41 -3.33 10.03
C PRO A 36 -8.64 -2.01 9.89
N ALA A 37 -9.12 -0.96 10.56
CA ALA A 37 -8.47 0.36 10.53
C ALA A 37 -7.03 0.33 11.07
N SER A 38 -6.73 -0.53 12.05
CA SER A 38 -5.38 -0.74 12.58
C SER A 38 -4.44 -1.34 11.53
N THR A 39 -4.91 -2.32 10.74
CA THR A 39 -4.15 -2.89 9.62
C THR A 39 -3.84 -1.82 8.57
N MET A 40 -4.85 -1.03 8.19
CA MET A 40 -4.67 0.09 7.27
C MET A 40 -3.65 1.10 7.82
N GLN A 41 -3.76 1.47 9.09
CA GLN A 41 -2.84 2.42 9.71
C GLN A 41 -1.39 1.90 9.70
N GLY A 42 -1.16 0.62 10.01
CA GLY A 42 0.18 0.03 9.97
C GLY A 42 0.77 0.00 8.56
N TRP A 43 -0.05 -0.22 7.52
CA TRP A 43 0.38 -0.08 6.12
C TRP A 43 0.77 1.35 5.80
N LEU A 44 -0.08 2.34 6.09
CA LEU A 44 0.14 3.74 5.76
C LEU A 44 1.33 4.38 6.49
N GLN A 45 1.73 3.80 7.63
CA GLN A 45 2.90 4.21 8.40
C GLN A 45 4.17 3.42 8.02
N GLY A 46 4.08 2.47 7.09
CA GLY A 46 5.20 1.63 6.68
C GLY A 46 5.69 0.64 7.74
N GLN A 47 4.90 0.38 8.80
CA GLN A 47 5.29 -0.54 9.88
C GLN A 47 5.37 -1.99 9.38
N HIS A 48 4.45 -2.37 8.50
CA HIS A 48 4.41 -3.68 7.87
C HIS A 48 3.73 -3.58 6.52
N PHE A 49 4.22 -4.37 5.55
CA PHE A 49 3.61 -4.50 4.23
C PHE A 49 2.58 -5.65 4.23
N PRO A 50 1.64 -5.71 3.26
CA PRO A 50 0.62 -6.76 3.24
C PRO A 50 1.23 -8.16 3.20
N THR A 51 0.78 -9.02 4.10
CA THR A 51 1.06 -10.46 4.03
C THR A 51 0.40 -11.06 2.79
N PRO A 52 0.79 -12.28 2.35
CA PRO A 52 0.18 -12.92 1.19
C PRO A 52 -1.36 -12.96 1.24
N ALA A 53 -1.94 -13.25 2.40
CA ALA A 53 -3.40 -13.30 2.58
C ALA A 53 -4.09 -11.93 2.45
N LEU A 54 -3.38 -10.83 2.72
CA LEU A 54 -3.93 -9.47 2.63
C LEU A 54 -3.53 -8.74 1.33
N ARG A 55 -2.62 -9.31 0.52
CA ARG A 55 -2.17 -8.72 -0.73
C ARG A 55 -3.33 -8.33 -1.65
N PRO A 56 -4.36 -9.17 -1.93
CA PRO A 56 -5.46 -8.77 -2.80
C PRO A 56 -6.20 -7.53 -2.31
N LYS A 57 -6.33 -7.35 -0.99
CA LYS A 57 -6.98 -6.19 -0.38
C LYS A 57 -6.18 -4.91 -0.54
N PHE A 58 -4.85 -5.02 -0.41
CA PHE A 58 -3.96 -3.89 -0.68
C PHE A 58 -3.93 -3.52 -2.16
N LEU A 59 -3.91 -4.51 -3.06
CA LEU A 59 -3.98 -4.27 -4.50
C LEU A 59 -5.27 -3.53 -4.88
N ALA A 60 -6.42 -3.88 -4.29
CA ALA A 60 -7.67 -3.16 -4.52
C ALA A 60 -7.60 -1.68 -4.09
N LEU A 61 -6.92 -1.38 -2.97
CA LEU A 61 -6.67 0.00 -2.56
C LEU A 61 -5.77 0.74 -3.56
N VAL A 62 -4.65 0.13 -3.94
CA VAL A 62 -3.67 0.71 -4.87
C VAL A 62 -4.32 0.98 -6.23
N GLU A 63 -5.17 0.06 -6.70
CA GLU A 63 -5.94 0.22 -7.93
C GLU A 63 -6.94 1.37 -7.81
N HIS A 64 -7.71 1.42 -6.72
CA HIS A 64 -8.63 2.53 -6.46
C HIS A 64 -7.92 3.89 -6.41
N LEU A 65 -6.66 3.90 -5.96
CA LEU A 65 -5.83 5.10 -5.91
C LEU A 65 -5.02 5.36 -7.19
N GLU A 66 -5.17 4.51 -8.22
CA GLU A 66 -4.49 4.59 -9.52
C GLU A 66 -2.95 4.50 -9.44
N LEU A 67 -2.46 3.79 -8.42
CA LEU A 67 -1.03 3.65 -8.11
C LEU A 67 -0.40 2.33 -8.62
N ASN A 68 -1.13 1.54 -9.40
CA ASN A 68 -0.67 0.21 -9.88
C ASN A 68 0.69 0.25 -10.60
N HIS A 69 1.01 1.36 -11.26
CA HIS A 69 2.24 1.54 -12.01
C HIS A 69 3.50 1.64 -11.12
N PHE A 70 3.34 1.85 -9.82
CA PHE A 70 4.42 1.78 -8.84
C PHE A 70 4.66 0.36 -8.29
N LEU A 71 3.76 -0.59 -8.58
CA LEU A 71 3.92 -1.95 -8.11
C LEU A 71 4.84 -2.76 -9.03
N HIS A 72 5.73 -3.53 -8.43
CA HIS A 72 6.60 -4.47 -9.14
C HIS A 72 6.77 -5.76 -8.33
N ALA A 73 7.20 -6.84 -8.99
CA ALA A 73 7.31 -8.17 -8.37
C ALA A 73 8.23 -8.19 -7.14
N GLY A 74 9.29 -7.38 -7.15
CA GLY A 74 10.25 -7.25 -6.05
C GLY A 74 9.62 -6.80 -4.72
N LEU A 75 8.47 -6.13 -4.74
CA LEU A 75 7.72 -5.78 -3.52
C LEU A 75 7.22 -7.01 -2.76
N TRP A 76 7.19 -8.18 -3.37
CA TRP A 76 6.56 -9.38 -2.82
C TRP A 76 7.54 -10.49 -2.50
N LEU A 77 8.77 -10.36 -2.97
CA LEU A 77 9.86 -11.24 -2.57
C LEU A 77 10.13 -10.91 -1.10
N GLU A 78 10.00 -11.89 -0.22
CA GLU A 78 10.56 -11.78 1.12
C GLU A 78 12.08 -11.77 0.95
N ASP A 79 12.78 -10.90 1.69
CA ASP A 79 14.20 -11.12 1.90
C ASP A 79 14.27 -12.45 2.66
N GLU A 80 14.57 -13.54 1.94
CA GLU A 80 15.05 -14.77 2.58
C GLU A 80 16.33 -14.38 3.31
N VAL A 81 16.21 -14.16 4.63
CA VAL A 81 17.36 -14.05 5.54
C VAL A 81 17.55 -15.37 6.25
#